data_AF-A0A8H4MYP6-F1
#
_entry.id   AF-A0A8H4MYP6-F1
#
_cell.length_a   1.000
_cell.length_b   1.000
_cell.length_c   1.000
_cell.angle_alpha   90.00
_cell.angle_beta   90.00
_cell.angle_gamma   90.00
#
_symmetry.space_group_name_H-M   'P 1'
#
loop_
_entity.id
_entity.type
_entity.pdbx_description
1 polymer ?
#
loop_
_entity_poly.entity_id
_entity_poly.type
_entity_poly.pdbx_seq_one_letter_code
_entity_poly.pdbx_strand_id
1 'polypeptide(L)' 'MGMDDDPLAVLDKRLRVRGVERLRVADCSVMPLMNQGHTQMPAYGIGERAADLIKEDVKSVPVLRPDSAVAAA' A
#
# COMPACT_ATOMS: atom_id res chain seq x y z
N MET A 1 6.64 -7.80 4.56
CA MET A 1 5.87 -7.02 5.57
C MET A 1 5.94 -7.73 6.92
N GLY A 2 5.75 -7.03 8.03
CA GLY A 2 5.83 -7.65 9.36
C GLY A 2 5.23 -6.80 10.47
N MET A 3 5.39 -7.25 11.72
CA MET A 3 4.94 -6.52 12.91
C MET A 3 5.65 -5.17 13.05
N ASP A 4 5.10 -4.27 13.86
CA ASP A 4 5.65 -2.92 14.00
C ASP A 4 6.97 -2.85 14.75
N ASP A 5 7.25 -3.85 15.58
CA ASP A 5 8.47 -4.04 16.35
C ASP A 5 9.47 -5.00 15.67
N ASP A 6 9.15 -5.55 14.50
CA ASP A 6 10.06 -6.41 13.75
C ASP A 6 11.14 -5.56 13.05
N PRO A 7 12.42 -5.61 13.50
CA PRO A 7 13.47 -4.78 12.93
C PRO A 7 13.85 -5.20 11.50
N LEU A 8 13.45 -6.38 11.04
CA LEU A 8 13.71 -6.87 9.69
C LEU A 8 12.55 -6.58 8.72
N ALA A 9 11.41 -6.10 9.22
CA ALA A 9 10.26 -5.82 8.38
C ALA A 9 10.43 -4.51 7.58
N VAL A 10 10.60 -4.62 6.26
CA VAL A 10 10.72 -3.44 5.37
C VAL A 10 9.40 -2.69 5.19
N LEU A 11 8.26 -3.38 5.33
CA LEU A 11 6.93 -2.84 5.12
C LEU A 11 6.07 -3.00 6.38
N ASP A 12 5.19 -2.02 6.61
CA ASP A 12 4.12 -2.12 7.60
C ASP A 12 2.91 -2.95 7.09
N LYS A 13 1.91 -3.14 7.96
CA LYS A 13 0.66 -3.86 7.61
C LYS A 13 -0.20 -3.17 6.55
N ARG A 14 0.10 -1.92 6.20
CA ARG A 14 -0.57 -1.14 5.14
C ARG A 14 0.25 -1.10 3.85
N LEU A 15 1.28 -1.96 3.75
CA LEU A 15 2.18 -2.07 2.59
C LEU A 15 3.05 -0.83 2.36
N ARG A 16 3.19 0.05 3.36
CA ARG A 16 4.01 1.26 3.27
C ARG A 16 5.45 0.92 3.58
N VAL A 17 6.37 1.53 2.83
CA VAL A 17 7.81 1.37 3.07
C VAL A 17 8.19 2.14 4.33
N ARG A 18 8.79 1.44 5.31
CA ARG A 18 9.20 2.09 6.56
C ARG A 18 10.30 3.11 6.28
N GLY A 19 10.18 4.30 6.87
CA GLY A 19 11.13 5.40 6.68
C GLY A 19 11.02 6.16 5.35
N VAL A 20 10.06 5.82 4.48
CA VAL A 20 9.83 6.54 3.22
C VAL A 20 8.37 6.98 3.13
N GLU A 21 8.17 8.25 2.84
CA GLU A 21 6.82 8.81 2.69
C GLU A 21 6.22 8.48 1.33
N ARG A 22 4.89 8.27 1.30
CA ARG A 22 4.09 8.13 0.06
C ARG A 22 4.55 7.00 -0.87
N LEU A 23 5.29 6.02 -0.37
CA LEU A 23 5.75 4.85 -1.12
C LEU A 23 5.16 3.55 -0.57
N ARG A 24 4.74 2.67 -1.48
CA ARG A 24 4.23 1.32 -1.17
C ARG A 24 4.83 0.30 -2.13
N VAL A 25 4.87 -0.95 -1.68
CA VAL A 25 5.18 -2.11 -2.52
C VAL A 25 3.98 -3.05 -2.49
N ALA A 26 3.49 -3.45 -3.66
CA ALA A 26 2.31 -4.31 -3.80
C ALA A 26 2.59 -5.39 -4.86
N ASP A 27 3.37 -6.39 -4.47
CA ASP A 27 3.75 -7.54 -5.29
C ASP A 27 4.03 -8.76 -4.39
N CYS A 28 4.57 -9.84 -4.96
CA CYS A 28 4.93 -11.03 -4.19
C CYS A 28 6.04 -10.82 -3.15
N SER A 29 6.88 -9.78 -3.27
CA SER A 29 7.97 -9.51 -2.33
C SER A 29 7.49 -9.12 -0.93
N VAL A 30 6.22 -8.70 -0.80
CA VAL A 30 5.65 -8.31 0.49
C VAL A 30 5.39 -9.51 1.40
N MET A 31 5.25 -10.72 0.84
CA MET A 31 4.90 -11.93 1.58
C MET A 31 6.02 -12.28 2.59
N PRO A 32 5.72 -12.39 3.89
CA PRO A 32 6.74 -12.72 4.90
C PRO A 32 7.22 -14.18 4.79
N LEU A 33 6.36 -15.05 4.30
CA LEU A 33 6.63 -16.47 4.06
C LEU A 33 6.08 -16.85 2.69
N MET A 34 6.80 -17.72 1.98
CA MET A 34 6.36 -18.25 0.70
C MET A 34 5.08 -19.07 0.86
N ASN A 35 4.11 -18.83 -0.01
CA ASN A 35 2.91 -19.62 -0.06
C ASN A 35 3.19 -20.96 -0.77
N GLN A 36 2.56 -22.05 -0.33
CA GLN A 36 2.76 -23.41 -0.87
C GLN A 36 2.00 -23.68 -2.19
N GLY A 37 1.54 -22.63 -2.88
CA GLY A 37 0.74 -22.71 -4.10
C GLY A 37 1.25 -21.77 -5.19
N HIS A 38 0.54 -21.69 -6.30
CA HIS A 38 0.95 -20.79 -7.39
C HIS A 38 0.90 -19.32 -6.94
N THR A 39 2.01 -18.59 -7.11
CA THR A 39 2.16 -17.18 -6.67
C THR A 39 1.26 -16.19 -7.42
N GLN A 40 0.59 -16.64 -8.48
CA GLN A 40 -0.34 -15.82 -9.24
C GLN A 40 -1.54 -15.39 -8.38
N MET A 41 -2.11 -16.32 -7.61
CA MET A 41 -3.25 -16.03 -6.74
C MET A 41 -2.93 -15.01 -5.64
N PRO A 42 -1.84 -15.16 -4.85
CA PRO A 42 -1.48 -14.13 -3.88
C PRO A 42 -1.08 -12.82 -4.54
N ALA A 43 -0.44 -12.80 -5.73
CA ALA A 43 -0.15 -11.56 -6.44
C ALA A 43 -1.43 -10.76 -6.72
N TYR A 44 -2.48 -11.41 -7.24
CA TYR A 44 -3.78 -10.76 -7.43
C TYR A 44 -4.40 -10.30 -6.10
N GLY A 45 -4.42 -11.15 -5.08
CA GLY A 45 -4.98 -10.80 -3.77
C GLY A 45 -4.26 -9.63 -3.08
N ILE A 46 -2.93 -9.54 -3.21
CA ILE A 46 -2.12 -8.43 -2.70
C ILE A 46 -2.47 -7.15 -3.46
N GLY A 47 -2.59 -7.21 -4.79
CA GLY A 47 -2.99 -6.07 -5.61
C GLY A 47 -4.37 -5.53 -5.24
N GLU A 48 -5.36 -6.41 -5.10
CA GLU A 48 -6.72 -6.04 -4.66
C GLU A 48 -6.70 -5.39 -3.27
N ARG A 49 -5.99 -5.99 -2.31
CA ARG A 49 -5.88 -5.43 -0.97
C ARG A 49 -5.16 -4.08 -0.96
N ALA A 50 -4.13 -3.92 -1.78
CA ALA A 50 -3.42 -2.65 -1.91
C ALA A 50 -4.33 -1.55 -2.46
N ALA A 51 -5.16 -1.86 -3.47
CA ALA A 51 -6.12 -0.92 -4.03
C ALA A 51 -7.11 -0.42 -2.97
N ASP A 52 -7.64 -1.31 -2.12
CA ASP A 52 -8.51 -0.93 -1.01
C ASP A 52 -7.81 -0.02 0.01
N LEU A 53 -6.61 -0.40 0.44
CA LEU A 53 -5.80 0.41 1.38
C LEU A 53 -5.45 1.80 0.80
N ILE A 54 -5.23 1.90 -0.51
CA ILE A 54 -5.00 3.19 -1.18
C ILE A 54 -6.28 4.01 -1.18
N LYS A 55 -7.43 3.44 -1.55
CA LYS A 55 -8.73 4.14 -1.54
C LYS A 55 -9.11 4.63 -0.15
N GLU A 56 -8.89 3.81 0.88
CA GLU A 56 -9.10 4.19 2.29
C GLU A 56 -8.28 5.44 2.66
N ASP A 57 -7.00 5.47 2.28
CA ASP A 57 -6.11 6.58 2.62
C ASP A 57 -6.40 7.83 1.78
N VAL A 58 -6.78 7.68 0.50
CA VAL A 58 -7.17 8.82 -0.35
C VAL A 58 -8.45 9.48 0.15
N LYS A 59 -9.42 8.73 0.71
CA LYS A 59 -10.61 9.33 1.34
C LYS A 59 -10.26 10.22 2.54
N SER A 60 -9.10 10.02 3.17
CA SER A 60 -8.61 10.83 4.28
C SER A 60 -7.81 12.06 3.85
N VAL A 61 -7.45 12.17 2.56
CA VAL A 61 -6.75 13.33 2.00
C VAL A 61 -7.76 14.21 1.26
N PRO A 62 -7.79 15.54 1.46
CA PRO A 62 -8.64 16.42 0.66
C PRO A 62 -8.32 16.21 -0.82
N VAL A 63 -9.29 15.75 -1.60
CA VAL A 63 -9.13 15.58 -3.04
C VAL A 63 -8.88 16.97 -3.63
N LEU A 64 -7.66 17.23 -4.10
CA LEU A 64 -7.43 18.36 -5.00
C LEU A 64 -8.17 18.04 -6.29
N ARG A 65 -9.38 18.57 -6.44
CA ARG A 65 -10.11 18.51 -7.71
C ARG A 65 -9.38 19.42 -8.69
N PRO A 66 -9.17 19.04 -9.95
CA PRO A 66 -8.60 19.94 -10.97
C PRO A 66 -9.32 21.30 -10.99
N ASP A 67 -10.64 21.28 -10.78
CA ASP A 67 -11.51 22.46 -10.76
C ASP A 67 -11.33 23.35 -9.51
N SER A 68 -10.71 22.84 -8.45
CA SER A 68 -10.48 23.62 -7.21
C SER A 68 -9.34 24.63 -7.33
N ALA A 69 -8.53 24.57 -8.39
CA ALA A 69 -7.50 25.57 -8.68
C ALA A 69 -8.05 26.81 -9.41
N VAL A 70 -9.27 26.75 -9.98
CA VAL A 70 -9.84 27.85 -10.79
C VAL A 70 -10.68 28.84 -9.96
N ALA A 71 -11.01 28.50 -8.70
CA ALA A 71 -11.81 29.37 -7.83
C ALA A 71 -10.97 30.31 -6.92
N ALA A 72 -9.64 30.32 -7.07
CA ALA A 72 -8.72 31.11 -6.25
C ALA A 72 -7.86 32.10 -7.06
N ALA A 73 -8.32 32.51 -8.24
CA ALA A 73 -7.74 33.59 -9.05
C ALA A 73 -8.77 34.69 -9.27
#